data_AF-A0A953LI05-F1
#
_entry.id   AF-A0A953LI05-F1
#
_cell.length_a   1.000
_cell.length_b   1.000
_cell.length_c   1.000
_cell.angle_alpha   90.00
_cell.angle_beta   90.00
_cell.angle_gamma   90.00
#
_symmetry.space_group_name_H-M   'P 1'
#
loop_
_entity.id
_entity.type
_entity.pdbx_description
1 polymer ?
#
loop_
_entity_poly.entity_id
_entity_poly.type
_entity_poly.pdbx_seq_one_letter_code
_entity_poly.pdbx_strand_id
1 'polypeptide(L)'
;ANYLDNVEAFCGGRKIRDPLTDELREPDERLMRSIEEQIGVSENAKKAFREEIMIRLSTYARRGMTFDYTSHERLREAIEKKLFADLKDVVKITTSLHAPDAEQQRRMDEVTERLVQEHGYCPSCAHELLRYVGSLLSR
;
A
#
# COMPACT_ATOMS: atom_id res chain seq x y z
N ALA A 1 8.50 11.13 1.19
CA ALA A 1 7.22 11.68 0.69
C ALA A 1 6.27 10.55 0.35
N ASN A 2 5.00 10.68 0.70
CA ASN A 2 3.94 9.73 0.38
C ASN A 2 3.42 9.98 -1.06
N TYR A 3 2.49 9.14 -1.55
CA TYR A 3 1.94 9.29 -2.91
C TYR A 3 1.33 10.67 -3.17
N LEU A 4 0.58 11.23 -2.22
CA LEU A 4 -0.09 12.53 -2.37
C LEU A 4 0.90 13.69 -2.46
N ASP A 5 1.96 13.67 -1.64
CA ASP A 5 3.02 14.68 -1.72
C ASP A 5 3.68 14.69 -3.11
N ASN A 6 3.89 13.49 -3.68
CA ASN A 6 4.48 13.33 -5.01
C ASN A 6 3.54 13.83 -6.11
N VAL A 7 2.24 13.58 -5.99
CA VAL A 7 1.23 14.11 -6.93
C VAL A 7 1.17 15.63 -6.88
N GLU A 8 1.15 16.22 -5.68
CA GLU A 8 1.12 17.69 -5.52
C GLU A 8 2.38 18.34 -6.10
N ALA A 9 3.55 17.75 -5.85
CA ALA A 9 4.82 18.19 -6.41
C ALA A 9 4.86 18.08 -7.94
N PHE A 10 4.40 16.94 -8.50
CA PHE A 10 4.34 16.69 -9.94
C PHE A 10 3.39 17.65 -10.66
N CYS A 11 2.16 17.82 -10.17
CA CYS A 11 1.18 18.73 -10.76
C CYS A 11 1.57 20.20 -10.57
N GLY A 12 2.20 20.53 -9.44
CA GLY A 12 2.64 21.89 -9.11
C GLY A 12 3.99 22.29 -9.69
N GLY A 13 4.74 21.38 -10.31
CA GLY A 13 6.11 21.63 -10.79
C GLY A 13 7.08 22.01 -9.66
N ARG A 14 6.85 21.50 -8.45
CA ARG A 14 7.66 21.80 -7.25
C ARG A 14 8.49 20.59 -6.87
N LYS A 15 9.64 20.85 -6.24
CA LYS A 15 10.46 19.81 -5.62
C LYS A 15 9.94 19.49 -4.23
N ILE A 16 10.13 18.24 -3.82
CA ILE A 16 9.79 17.75 -2.48
C ILE A 16 11.02 17.90 -1.60
N ARG A 17 10.82 18.44 -0.40
CA ARG A 17 11.88 18.48 0.62
C ARG A 17 11.89 17.16 1.38
N ASP A 18 13.05 16.52 1.41
CA ASP A 18 13.25 15.32 2.22
C ASP A 18 13.28 15.71 3.72
N PRO A 19 12.43 15.12 4.58
CA PRO A 19 12.36 15.50 5.99
C PRO A 19 13.60 15.09 6.80
N LEU A 20 14.43 14.17 6.28
CA LEU A 20 15.63 13.67 6.96
C LEU A 20 16.89 14.38 6.47
N THR A 21 17.03 14.59 5.16
CA THR A 21 18.25 15.17 4.56
C THR A 21 18.14 16.64 4.21
N ASP A 22 16.93 17.21 4.26
CA ASP A 22 16.62 18.58 3.85
C ASP A 22 16.79 18.88 2.36
N GLU A 23 17.13 17.86 1.57
CA GLU A 23 17.39 18.01 0.14
C GLU A 23 16.11 18.17 -0.66
N LEU A 24 16.18 19.00 -1.71
CA LEU A 24 15.10 19.12 -2.69
C LEU A 24 15.23 18.02 -3.75
N ARG A 25 14.24 17.14 -3.79
CA ARG A 25 14.17 16.01 -4.72
C ARG A 25 13.02 16.21 -5.70
N GLU A 26 13.20 15.72 -6.92
CA GLU A 26 12.10 15.61 -7.88
C GLU A 26 11.03 14.64 -7.36
N PRO A 27 9.75 14.83 -7.73
CA PRO A 27 8.70 13.87 -7.38
C PRO A 27 9.07 12.46 -7.88
N ASP A 28 8.90 11.47 -7.00
CA ASP A 28 9.21 10.09 -7.30
C ASP A 28 8.13 9.48 -8.22
N GLU A 29 8.33 9.66 -9.52
CA GLU A 29 7.46 9.07 -10.53
C GLU A 29 7.46 7.56 -10.49
N ARG A 30 8.56 6.91 -10.08
CA ARG A 30 8.63 5.46 -10.01
C ARG A 30 7.68 4.94 -8.94
N LEU A 31 7.67 5.58 -7.77
CA LEU A 31 6.71 5.28 -6.71
C LEU A 31 5.28 5.47 -7.20
N MET A 32 4.96 6.64 -7.79
CA MET A 32 3.62 6.93 -8.26
C MET A 32 3.14 5.93 -9.31
N ARG A 33 3.98 5.59 -10.30
CA ARG A 33 3.68 4.58 -11.33
C ARG A 33 3.43 3.21 -10.72
N SER A 34 4.25 2.79 -9.76
CA SER A 34 4.09 1.47 -9.12
C SER A 34 2.74 1.26 -8.43
N ILE A 35 2.08 2.35 -8.00
CA ILE A 35 0.73 2.35 -7.43
C ILE A 35 -0.32 2.45 -8.55
N GLU A 36 -0.17 3.44 -9.43
CA GLU A 36 -1.11 3.72 -10.54
C GLU A 36 -1.31 2.52 -11.48
N GLU A 37 -0.25 1.75 -11.74
CA GLU A 37 -0.29 0.57 -12.60
C GLU A 37 -1.13 -0.57 -12.01
N GLN A 38 -1.32 -0.62 -10.69
CA GLN A 38 -2.13 -1.67 -10.03
C GLN A 38 -3.61 -1.60 -10.42
N ILE A 39 -4.08 -0.44 -10.88
CA ILE A 39 -5.44 -0.20 -11.39
C ILE A 39 -5.43 0.04 -12.91
N GLY A 40 -4.36 -0.33 -13.60
CA GLY A 40 -4.27 -0.26 -15.06
C GLY A 40 -4.14 1.16 -15.63
N VAL A 41 -3.68 2.14 -14.85
CA VAL A 41 -3.41 3.48 -15.37
C VAL A 41 -2.17 3.41 -16.27
N SER A 42 -2.37 3.59 -17.58
CA SER A 42 -1.31 3.61 -18.58
C SER A 42 -0.40 4.83 -18.43
N GLU A 43 0.80 4.78 -19.02
CA GLU A 43 1.72 5.93 -19.07
C GLU A 43 1.06 7.18 -19.65
N ASN A 44 0.24 7.03 -20.70
CA ASN A 44 -0.47 8.15 -21.32
C ASN A 44 -1.58 8.72 -20.41
N ALA A 45 -2.15 7.90 -19.53
CA ALA A 45 -3.22 8.30 -18.61
C ALA A 45 -2.69 8.82 -17.26
N LYS A 46 -1.40 8.64 -16.95
CA LYS A 46 -0.83 8.98 -15.63
C LYS A 46 -1.06 10.44 -15.26
N LYS A 47 -0.85 11.35 -16.21
CA LYS A 47 -1.00 12.80 -15.98
C LYS A 47 -2.44 13.15 -15.64
N ALA A 48 -3.39 12.66 -16.43
CA ALA A 48 -4.82 12.89 -16.20
C ALA A 48 -5.28 12.32 -14.86
N PHE A 49 -4.80 11.13 -14.47
CA PHE A 49 -5.10 10.53 -13.18
C PHE A 49 -4.56 11.39 -12.01
N ARG A 50 -3.30 11.81 -12.08
CA ARG A 50 -2.68 12.68 -11.05
C ARG A 50 -3.41 14.03 -10.92
N GLU A 51 -3.80 14.62 -12.06
CA GLU A 51 -4.59 15.84 -12.09
C GLU A 51 -5.98 15.65 -11.46
N GLU A 52 -6.65 14.51 -11.70
CA GLU A 52 -7.90 14.16 -11.01
C GLU A 52 -7.72 14.14 -9.49
N ILE A 53 -6.67 13.47 -9.00
CA ILE A 53 -6.34 13.44 -7.56
C ILE A 53 -6.10 14.85 -7.03
N MET A 54 -5.31 15.66 -7.73
CA MET A 54 -4.99 17.04 -7.33
C MET A 54 -6.24 17.94 -7.27
N ILE A 55 -7.18 17.78 -8.19
CA ILE A 55 -8.46 18.52 -8.19
C ILE A 55 -9.27 18.15 -6.95
N ARG A 56 -9.35 16.86 -6.60
CA ARG A 56 -10.06 16.44 -5.38
C ARG A 56 -9.36 16.96 -4.12
N LEU A 57 -8.03 16.84 -4.04
CA LEU A 57 -7.22 17.37 -2.94
C LEU A 57 -7.49 18.88 -2.75
N SER A 58 -7.45 19.65 -3.85
CA SER A 58 -7.74 21.09 -3.85
C SER A 58 -9.16 21.41 -3.39
N THR A 59 -10.13 20.59 -3.79
CA THR A 59 -11.53 20.77 -3.39
C THR A 59 -11.72 20.55 -1.89
N TYR A 60 -11.07 19.54 -1.31
CA TYR A 60 -11.09 19.28 0.13
C TYR A 60 -10.38 20.39 0.90
N ALA A 61 -9.19 20.80 0.47
CA ALA A 61 -8.42 21.87 1.09
C ALA A 61 -9.21 23.20 1.13
N ARG A 62 -9.91 23.56 0.04
CA ARG A 62 -10.78 24.76 -0.01
C ARG A 62 -11.97 24.71 0.95
N ARG A 63 -12.39 23.51 1.35
CA ARG A 63 -13.46 23.30 2.35
C ARG A 63 -12.92 23.17 3.78
N GLY A 64 -11.60 23.33 3.97
CA GLY A 64 -10.96 23.10 5.27
C GLY A 64 -10.98 21.63 5.70
N MET A 65 -11.20 20.70 4.78
CA MET A 65 -11.21 19.27 5.03
C MET A 65 -9.88 18.65 4.65
N THR A 66 -9.45 17.63 5.39
CA THR A 66 -8.31 16.81 5.02
C THR A 66 -8.72 15.75 4.00
N PHE A 67 -7.96 15.63 2.92
CA PHE A 67 -8.16 14.55 1.96
C PHE A 67 -7.55 13.26 2.51
N ASP A 68 -8.37 12.21 2.61
CA ASP A 68 -7.90 10.85 2.88
C ASP A 68 -7.89 10.05 1.58
N TYR A 69 -6.87 9.21 1.37
CA TYR A 69 -6.77 8.34 0.19
C TYR A 69 -7.99 7.42 0.04
N THR A 70 -8.61 7.05 1.16
CA THR A 70 -9.86 6.26 1.20
C THR A 70 -11.06 6.97 0.58
N SER A 71 -11.02 8.31 0.50
CA SER A 71 -12.07 9.15 -0.09
C SER A 71 -12.06 9.12 -1.63
N HIS A 72 -11.08 8.46 -2.23
CA HIS A 72 -11.00 8.24 -3.67
C HIS A 72 -10.91 6.74 -3.97
N GLU A 73 -12.02 6.15 -4.38
CA GLU A 73 -12.16 4.69 -4.60
C GLU A 73 -11.03 4.09 -5.44
N ARG A 74 -10.72 4.67 -6.60
CA ARG A 74 -9.63 4.16 -7.45
C ARG A 74 -8.24 4.25 -6.79
N LEU A 75 -7.97 5.33 -6.05
CA LEU A 75 -6.69 5.49 -5.37
C LEU A 75 -6.57 4.52 -4.19
N ARG A 76 -7.66 4.34 -3.43
CA ARG A 76 -7.75 3.33 -2.38
C ARG A 76 -7.45 1.95 -2.93
N GLU A 77 -8.12 1.55 -4.01
CA GLU A 77 -7.91 0.25 -4.65
C GLU A 77 -6.46 0.10 -5.14
N ALA A 78 -5.88 1.14 -5.73
CA ALA A 78 -4.49 1.12 -6.20
C ALA A 78 -3.49 0.89 -5.05
N ILE A 79 -3.67 1.59 -3.94
CA ILE A 79 -2.82 1.46 -2.75
C ILE A 79 -3.01 0.07 -2.12
N GLU A 80 -4.24 -0.39 -1.95
CA GLU A 80 -4.52 -1.73 -1.40
C GLU A 80 -3.86 -2.81 -2.26
N LYS A 81 -4.06 -2.78 -3.59
CA LYS A 81 -3.43 -3.73 -4.51
C LYS A 81 -1.91 -3.66 -4.46
N LYS A 82 -1.33 -2.45 -4.36
CA LYS A 82 0.13 -2.28 -4.23
C LYS A 82 0.64 -2.92 -2.95
N LEU A 83 -0.01 -2.67 -1.81
CA LEU A 83 0.34 -3.28 -0.54
C LEU A 83 0.25 -4.82 -0.63
N PHE A 84 -0.83 -5.35 -1.20
CA PHE A 84 -0.94 -6.80 -1.40
C PHE A 84 0.15 -7.37 -2.33
N ALA A 85 0.50 -6.67 -3.40
CA ALA A 85 1.57 -7.08 -4.31
C ALA A 85 2.94 -7.09 -3.61
N ASP A 86 3.25 -6.04 -2.84
CA ASP A 86 4.52 -5.94 -2.11
C ASP A 86 4.62 -6.96 -0.97
N LEU A 87 3.50 -7.27 -0.32
CA LEU A 87 3.44 -8.29 0.71
C LEU A 87 3.39 -9.71 0.14
N LYS A 88 3.06 -9.91 -1.15
CA LYS A 88 2.93 -11.25 -1.75
C LYS A 88 4.20 -12.08 -1.55
N ASP A 89 5.37 -11.49 -1.79
CA ASP A 89 6.65 -12.21 -1.68
C ASP A 89 7.04 -12.52 -0.23
N VAL A 90 6.70 -11.63 0.72
CA VAL A 90 6.93 -11.83 2.16
C VAL A 90 6.03 -12.95 2.69
N VAL A 91 4.76 -12.96 2.32
CA VAL A 91 3.80 -13.95 2.83
C VAL A 91 4.00 -15.31 2.16
N LYS A 92 4.40 -15.37 0.89
CA LYS A 92 4.70 -16.63 0.19
C LYS A 92 5.85 -17.42 0.84
N ILE A 93 6.81 -16.72 1.46
CA ILE A 93 7.87 -17.34 2.27
C ILE A 93 7.28 -17.99 3.53
N THR A 94 6.16 -17.50 4.06
CA THR A 94 5.62 -17.97 5.36
C THR A 94 4.54 -19.03 5.20
N THR A 95 3.90 -19.15 4.03
CA THR A 95 2.72 -20.02 3.82
C THR A 95 2.91 -21.08 2.73
N SER A 96 4.16 -21.47 2.40
CA SER A 96 4.38 -22.51 1.40
C SER A 96 3.65 -23.80 1.81
N LEU A 97 2.94 -24.45 0.86
CA LEU A 97 2.18 -25.70 1.09
C LEU A 97 3.07 -26.93 1.37
N HIS A 98 4.39 -26.78 1.33
CA HIS A 98 5.32 -27.79 1.83
C HIS A 98 5.44 -27.65 3.34
N ALA A 99 5.71 -28.77 4.03
CA ALA A 99 5.86 -28.79 5.47
C ALA A 99 6.76 -27.61 5.88
N PRO A 100 6.24 -26.63 6.65
CA PRO A 100 6.99 -25.43 6.98
C PRO A 100 8.28 -25.84 7.69
N ASP A 101 9.39 -25.24 7.28
CA ASP A 101 10.63 -25.38 8.00
C ASP A 101 10.51 -24.76 9.41
N ALA A 102 11.50 -25.05 10.26
CA ALA A 102 11.45 -24.62 11.66
C ALA A 102 11.44 -23.08 11.81
N GLU A 103 11.93 -22.32 10.82
CA GLU A 103 11.90 -20.85 10.84
C GLU A 103 10.52 -20.32 10.43
N GLN A 104 9.93 -20.90 9.38
CA GLN A 104 8.57 -20.61 8.93
C GLN A 104 7.56 -20.88 10.03
N GLN A 105 7.66 -22.02 10.72
CA GLN A 105 6.77 -22.35 11.82
C GLN A 105 6.87 -21.34 12.97
N ARG A 106 8.08 -20.93 13.36
CA ARG A 106 8.28 -19.91 14.39
C ARG A 106 7.64 -18.58 14.01
N ARG A 107 7.80 -18.13 12.76
CA ARG A 107 7.18 -16.88 12.29
C ARG A 107 5.65 -16.98 12.27
N MET A 108 5.10 -18.12 11.86
CA MET A 108 3.65 -18.36 11.90
C MET A 108 3.11 -18.31 13.34
N ASP A 109 3.84 -18.90 14.28
CA ASP A 109 3.47 -18.92 15.70
C ASP A 109 3.51 -17.49 16.28
N GLU A 110 4.54 -16.71 15.97
CA GLU A 110 4.67 -15.29 16.38
C GLU A 110 3.52 -14.44 15.85
N VAL A 111 3.16 -14.58 14.56
CA VAL A 111 2.04 -13.85 13.96
C VAL A 111 0.71 -14.28 14.57
N THR A 112 0.54 -15.58 14.84
CA THR A 112 -0.65 -16.10 15.51
C THR A 112 -0.79 -15.52 16.91
N GLU A 113 0.30 -15.46 17.67
CA GLU A 113 0.31 -14.88 19.01
C GLU A 113 -0.08 -13.39 18.99
N ARG A 114 0.46 -12.62 18.05
CA ARG A 114 0.08 -11.21 17.87
C ARG A 114 -1.39 -11.03 17.49
N LEU A 115 -1.92 -11.87 16.58
CA LEU A 115 -3.34 -11.84 16.21
C LEU A 115 -4.25 -12.11 17.42
N VAL A 116 -3.84 -13.02 18.32
CA VAL A 116 -4.59 -13.32 19.54
C VAL A 116 -4.47 -12.18 20.56
N GLN A 117 -3.27 -11.70 20.84
CA GLN A 117 -3.00 -10.73 21.90
C GLN A 117 -3.41 -9.29 21.54
N GLU A 118 -3.08 -8.83 20.32
CA GLU A 118 -3.30 -7.45 19.89
C GLU A 118 -4.66 -7.25 19.22
N HIS A 119 -5.21 -8.30 18.61
CA HIS A 119 -6.41 -8.21 17.77
C HIS A 119 -7.57 -9.11 18.24
N GLY A 120 -7.40 -9.86 19.34
CA GLY A 120 -8.48 -10.61 19.99
C GLY A 120 -8.99 -11.83 19.21
N TYR A 121 -8.23 -12.33 18.24
CA TYR A 121 -8.58 -13.56 17.53
C TYR A 121 -8.49 -14.78 18.46
N CYS A 122 -9.33 -15.78 18.23
CA CYS A 122 -9.12 -17.09 18.85
C CYS A 122 -7.93 -17.82 18.19
N PRO A 123 -7.20 -18.71 18.89
CA PRO A 123 -6.01 -19.37 18.31
C PRO A 123 -6.29 -20.11 17.01
N SER A 124 -7.40 -20.85 16.95
CA SER A 124 -7.81 -21.55 15.72
C SER A 124 -8.26 -20.57 14.61
N CYS A 125 -8.87 -19.45 14.98
CA CYS A 125 -9.29 -18.40 14.06
C CYS A 125 -8.09 -17.73 13.37
N ALA A 126 -7.05 -17.38 14.13
CA ALA A 126 -5.82 -16.81 13.62
C ALA A 126 -5.09 -17.79 12.68
N HIS A 127 -5.07 -19.07 13.04
CA HIS A 127 -4.45 -20.11 12.21
C HIS A 127 -5.22 -20.37 10.90
N GLU A 128 -6.56 -20.33 10.92
CA GLU A 128 -7.40 -20.41 9.71
C GLU A 128 -7.25 -19.17 8.83
N LEU A 129 -7.20 -17.97 9.43
CA LEU A 129 -6.96 -16.72 8.70
C LEU A 129 -5.63 -16.76 7.94
N LEU A 130 -4.56 -17.18 8.61
CA LEU A 130 -3.24 -17.32 7.99
C LEU A 130 -3.24 -18.34 6.84
N ARG A 131 -3.94 -19.46 7.01
CA ARG A 131 -4.11 -20.47 5.96
C ARG A 131 -4.91 -19.92 4.77
N TYR A 132 -6.01 -19.21 5.04
CA TYR A 132 -6.86 -18.63 4.02
C TYR A 132 -6.12 -17.56 3.21
N VAL A 133 -5.43 -16.63 3.89
CA VAL A 133 -4.59 -15.61 3.25
C VAL A 133 -3.47 -16.26 2.44
N GLY A 134 -2.80 -17.28 2.97
CA GLY A 134 -1.81 -18.06 2.22
C GLY A 134 -2.39 -18.68 0.94
N SER A 135 -3.62 -19.21 0.99
CA SER A 135 -4.29 -19.78 -0.18
C SER A 135 -4.61 -18.73 -1.25
N LEU A 136 -5.09 -17.54 -0.86
CA LEU A 136 -5.36 -16.43 -1.77
C LEU A 136 -4.10 -15.94 -2.49
N LEU A 137 -2.97 -15.93 -1.78
CA LEU A 137 -1.69 -15.44 -2.29
C LEU A 137 -0.91 -16.49 -3.09
N SER A 138 -1.25 -17.77 -2.94
CA SER A 138 -0.70 -18.87 -3.75
C SER A 138 -1.29 -18.94 -5.17
N ARG A 139 -2.34 -18.16 -5.44
CA ARG A 139 -3.00 -18.02 -6.74
C ARG A 139 -2.37 -16.90 -7.59
#